data_AF-A0A562QX63-F1
#
_entry.id   AF-A0A562QX63-F1
#
_cell.length_a   1.000
_cell.length_b   1.000
_cell.length_c   1.000
_cell.angle_alpha   90.00
_cell.angle_beta   90.00
_cell.angle_gamma   90.00
#
_symmetry.space_group_name_H-M   'P 1'
#
loop_
_entity.id
_entity.type
_entity.pdbx_description
1 polymer ?
#
loop_
_entity_poly.entity_id
_entity_poly.type
_entity_poly.pdbx_seq_one_letter_code
_entity_poly.pdbx_strand_id
1 'polypeptide(L)'
;MKFYVGLDVVLEETSLCIVDGEGLTVREVKVMTEPGAIRSAVEGYADRLERVGVEASSLGIWLCRELQPAGLPIIVVEARHMRVSLSTMRNKNDRMTRAASCR
;
A
#
# COMPACT_ATOMS: atom_id res chain seq x y z
N MET A 1 14.46 7.50 -1.20
CA MET A 1 13.41 6.66 -1.80
C MET A 1 12.24 6.70 -0.86
N LYS A 2 11.05 6.91 -1.42
CA LYS A 2 9.78 7.00 -0.70
C LYS A 2 9.13 5.62 -0.69
N PHE A 3 8.50 5.25 0.41
CA PHE A 3 7.70 4.04 0.51
C PHE A 3 6.25 4.38 0.82
N TYR A 4 5.36 3.53 0.33
CA TYR A 4 3.95 3.56 0.62
C TYR A 4 3.55 2.23 1.22
N VAL A 5 2.56 2.25 2.12
CA VAL A 5 2.07 1.03 2.77
C VAL A 5 0.58 0.91 2.50
N GLY A 6 0.15 -0.24 1.98
CA GLY A 6 -1.25 -0.65 1.92
C GLY A 6 -1.58 -1.51 3.14
N LEU A 7 -2.65 -1.16 3.85
CA LEU A 7 -3.25 -1.93 4.93
C LEU A 7 -4.56 -2.54 4.42
N ASP A 8 -4.58 -3.86 4.36
CA ASP A 8 -5.77 -4.67 4.14
C ASP A 8 -6.20 -5.24 5.50
N VAL A 9 -7.21 -4.60 6.10
CA VAL A 9 -7.60 -4.85 7.50
C VAL A 9 -8.67 -5.94 7.56
N VAL A 10 -8.31 -7.08 8.15
CA VAL A 10 -9.24 -8.19 8.44
C VAL A 10 -9.37 -8.34 9.96
N LEU A 11 -10.43 -9.04 10.40
CA LEU A 11 -10.79 -9.15 11.83
C LEU A 11 -9.66 -9.73 12.70
N GLU A 12 -8.93 -10.72 12.18
CA GLU A 12 -7.87 -11.43 12.92
C GLU A 12 -6.48 -10.90 12.57
N GLU A 13 -6.18 -10.81 11.27
CA GLU A 13 -4.86 -10.43 10.77
C GLU A 13 -4.98 -9.32 9.72
N THR A 14 -4.15 -8.29 9.84
CA THR A 14 -4.03 -7.22 8.85
C THR A 14 -2.84 -7.52 7.94
N SER A 15 -3.07 -7.49 6.63
CA SER A 15 -2.00 -7.61 5.64
C SER A 15 -1.43 -6.23 5.33
N LEU A 16 -0.11 -6.11 5.46
CA LEU A 16 0.67 -4.92 5.15
C LEU A 16 1.45 -5.15 3.85
N CYS A 17 1.22 -4.30 2.86
CA CYS A 17 1.97 -4.31 1.60
C CYS A 17 2.80 -3.03 1.49
N ILE A 18 4.12 -3.15 1.56
CA ILE A 18 5.07 -2.05 1.39
C ILE A 18 5.47 -1.98 -0.07
N VAL A 19 5.22 -0.85 -0.71
CA VAL A 19 5.60 -0.57 -2.10
C VAL A 19 6.55 0.62 -2.15
N ASP A 20 7.45 0.65 -3.13
CA ASP A 20 8.35 1.77 -3.36
C ASP A 20 7.71 2.89 -4.21
N GLY A 21 8.50 3.93 -4.48
CA GLY A 21 8.14 5.04 -5.35
C GLY A 21 7.83 4.66 -6.80
N GLU A 22 8.26 3.47 -7.24
CA GLU A 22 8.03 2.93 -8.59
C GLU A 22 6.79 2.02 -8.62
N GLY A 23 6.17 1.76 -7.46
CA GLY A 23 5.01 0.89 -7.32
C GLY A 23 5.36 -0.59 -7.22
N LEU A 24 6.63 -0.93 -6.98
CA LEU A 24 7.06 -2.32 -6.78
C LEU A 24 6.87 -2.72 -5.31
N THR A 25 6.30 -3.91 -5.09
CA THR A 25 6.19 -4.49 -3.75
C THR A 25 7.57 -4.85 -3.22
N VAL A 26 8.01 -4.12 -2.21
CA VAL A 26 9.27 -4.34 -1.50
C VAL A 26 9.11 -5.40 -0.44
N ARG A 27 7.95 -5.41 0.22
CA ARG A 27 7.69 -6.33 1.33
C ARG A 27 6.20 -6.51 1.55
N GLU A 28 5.79 -7.72 1.86
CA GLU A 28 4.46 -8.03 2.35
C GLU A 28 4.59 -8.77 3.68
N VAL A 29 3.79 -8.38 4.67
CA VAL A 29 3.79 -9.02 5.99
C VAL A 29 2.37 -9.03 6.55
N LYS A 30 2.01 -10.12 7.22
CA LYS A 30 0.77 -10.21 7.99
C LYS A 30 1.09 -10.02 9.46
N VAL A 31 0.29 -9.20 10.12
CA VAL A 31 0.39 -8.97 11.56
C VAL A 31 -1.00 -9.01 12.17
N MET A 32 -1.07 -9.20 13.48
CA MET A 32 -2.33 -9.05 14.20
C MET A 32 -2.93 -7.67 13.95
N THR A 33 -4.27 -7.60 13.88
CA THR A 33 -5.02 -6.35 13.74
C THR A 33 -4.97 -5.52 15.02
N GLU A 34 -3.76 -5.16 15.42
CA GLU A 34 -3.44 -4.39 16.61
C GLU A 34 -2.53 -3.21 16.22
N PRO A 35 -2.81 -1.99 16.72
CA PRO A 35 -2.06 -0.80 16.36
C PRO A 35 -0.56 -0.92 16.71
N GLY A 36 -0.22 -1.61 17.80
CA GLY A 36 1.16 -1.86 18.18
C GLY A 36 1.92 -2.80 17.24
N ALA A 37 1.27 -3.86 16.77
CA ALA A 37 1.86 -4.82 15.84
C ALA A 37 2.08 -4.18 14.46
N ILE A 38 1.09 -3.42 13.99
CA ILE A 38 1.15 -2.67 12.73
C ILE A 38 2.24 -1.61 12.77
N ARG A 39 2.34 -0.84 13.86
CA ARG A 39 3.42 0.13 14.06
C ARG A 39 4.79 -0.54 14.00
N SER A 40 4.98 -1.62 14.75
CA SER A 40 6.27 -2.34 14.79
C SER A 40 6.68 -2.86 13.42
N ALA A 41 5.71 -3.30 12.60
CA ALA A 41 5.97 -3.78 11.26
C ALA A 41 6.41 -2.67 10.28
N VAL A 42 5.89 -1.44 10.45
CA VAL A 42 6.25 -0.29 9.60
C VAL A 42 7.38 0.56 10.18
N GLU A 43 7.78 0.35 11.44
CA GLU A 43 8.80 1.16 12.14
C GLU A 43 10.13 1.19 11.38
N GLY A 44 10.56 0.06 10.81
CA GLY A 44 11.77 -0.01 9.99
C GLY A 44 11.74 0.81 8.69
N TYR A 45 10.55 1.24 8.26
CA TYR A 45 10.34 2.08 7.07
C TYR A 45 9.81 3.47 7.43
N ALA A 46 9.51 3.75 8.70
CA ALA A 46 8.81 4.96 9.16
C ALA A 46 9.52 6.25 8.74
N ASP A 47 10.85 6.27 8.75
CA ASP A 47 11.67 7.42 8.34
C ASP A 47 11.50 7.79 6.85
N ARG A 48 11.08 6.82 6.03
CA ARG A 48 10.95 6.93 4.57
C ARG A 48 9.52 6.69 4.09
N LEU A 49 8.58 6.57 5.02
CA LEU A 49 7.18 6.26 4.78
C LEU A 49 6.42 7.55 4.49
N GLU A 50 5.95 7.71 3.26
CA GLU A 50 5.27 8.95 2.87
C GLU A 50 3.76 8.86 3.09
N ARG A 51 3.13 7.69 2.85
CA ARG A 51 1.69 7.49 3.05
C ARG A 51 1.37 6.04 3.42
N VAL A 52 0.38 5.88 4.27
CA VAL A 52 -0.22 4.59 4.61
C VAL A 52 -1.67 4.58 4.16
N GLY A 53 -2.00 3.82 3.13
CA GLY A 53 -3.36 3.61 2.66
C GLY A 53 -4.05 2.50 3.42
N VAL A 54 -5.15 2.79 4.10
CA VAL A 54 -6.01 1.77 4.71
C VAL A 54 -7.31 1.65 3.93
N GLU A 55 -7.74 0.41 3.66
CA GLU A 55 -9.04 0.16 3.05
C GLU A 55 -10.15 0.72 3.95
N ALA A 56 -11.09 1.48 3.36
CA ALA A 56 -12.24 2.03 4.07
C ALA A 56 -13.23 0.94 4.51
N SER A 57 -12.87 0.21 5.57
CA SER A 57 -13.74 -0.69 6.33
C SER A 57 -14.02 -0.10 7.72
N SER A 58 -15.08 -0.58 8.38
CA SER A 58 -15.40 -0.14 9.76
C SER A 58 -14.21 -0.33 10.72
N LEU A 59 -13.43 -1.39 10.51
CA LEU A 59 -12.19 -1.68 11.24
C LEU A 59 -11.05 -0.74 10.82
N GLY A 60 -10.89 -0.48 9.52
CA GLY A 60 -9.86 0.44 9.02
C GLY A 60 -10.01 1.88 9.52
N ILE A 61 -11.26 2.34 9.67
CA ILE A 61 -11.56 3.66 10.25
C ILE A 61 -11.18 3.70 11.74
N TRP A 62 -11.54 2.66 12.50
CA TRP A 62 -11.16 2.54 13.90
C TRP A 62 -9.63 2.50 14.06
N LEU A 63 -8.95 1.68 13.26
CA LEU A 63 -7.49 1.55 13.28
C LEU A 63 -6.79 2.87 12.92
N CYS A 64 -7.30 3.60 11.93
CA CYS A 64 -6.81 4.93 11.57
C CYS A 64 -6.93 5.91 12.75
N ARG A 65 -8.02 5.84 13.52
CA ARG A 65 -8.21 6.67 14.71
C ARG A 65 -7.23 6.34 15.83
N GLU A 66 -6.93 5.06 16.03
CA GLU A 66 -5.96 4.60 17.03
C GLU A 66 -4.51 4.90 16.63
N LEU A 67 -4.21 4.94 15.33
CA LEU A 67 -2.86 5.21 14.82
C LEU A 67 -2.60 6.71 14.54
N GLN A 68 -3.63 7.54 14.42
CA GLN A 68 -3.50 9.01 14.35
C GLN A 68 -2.68 9.63 15.49
N PRO A 69 -2.90 9.29 16.78
CA PRO A 69 -2.06 9.80 17.87
C PRO A 69 -0.60 9.33 17.79
N ALA A 70 -0.30 8.28 17.01
CA ALA A 70 1.06 7.81 16.80
C ALA A 70 1.83 8.63 15.73
N GLY A 71 1.19 9.63 15.09
CA GLY A 71 1.84 10.53 14.13
C GLY A 71 2.11 9.91 12.76
N LEU A 72 1.47 8.78 12.44
CA LEU A 72 1.61 8.13 11.15
C LEU A 72 0.79 8.87 10.08
N PRO A 73 1.34 9.11 8.87
CA PRO A 73 0.63 9.77 7.77
C PRO A 73 -0.37 8.80 7.10
N ILE A 74 -1.41 8.44 7.84
CA ILE A 74 -2.44 7.49 7.42
C ILE A 74 -3.52 8.20 6.61
N ILE A 75 -3.81 7.63 5.45
CA ILE A 75 -4.90 8.03 4.58
C ILE A 75 -5.88 6.87 4.44
N VAL A 76 -7.15 7.12 4.73
CA VAL A 76 -8.21 6.14 4.45
C VAL A 76 -8.54 6.25 2.97
N VAL A 77 -8.37 5.15 2.24
CA VAL A 77 -8.66 5.08 0.80
C VAL A 77 -9.81 4.10 0.62
N GLU A 78 -10.89 4.55 0.00
CA GLU A 78 -11.99 3.64 -0.35
C GLU A 78 -11.50 2.53 -1.30
N ALA A 79 -11.79 1.27 -0.95
CA ALA A 79 -11.38 0.04 -1.64
C ALA A 79 -11.53 0.09 -3.18
N ARG A 80 -12.55 0.83 -3.64
CA ARG A 80 -12.87 1.04 -5.05
C ARG A 80 -11.86 1.89 -5.84
N HIS A 81 -10.95 2.61 -5.18
CA HIS A 81 -9.92 3.42 -5.84
C HIS A 81 -8.52 2.79 -5.85
N MET A 82 -8.31 1.65 -5.18
CA MET A 82 -6.99 1.02 -5.06
C MET A 82 -6.47 0.40 -6.37
N ARG A 83 -7.33 0.21 -7.38
CA ARG A 83 -6.89 -0.26 -8.72
C ARG A 83 -6.47 0.87 -9.68
N VAL A 84 -6.72 2.14 -9.35
CA VAL A 84 -6.60 3.23 -10.34
C VAL A 84 -5.46 4.21 -10.04
N SER A 85 -4.99 4.34 -8.79
CA SER A 85 -3.91 5.30 -8.48
C SER A 85 -2.49 4.76 -8.64
N LEU A 86 -2.29 3.45 -8.82
CA LEU A 86 -0.99 2.84 -9.16
C LEU A 86 -0.82 2.58 -10.66
N SER A 87 -1.82 2.93 -11.49
CA SER A 87 -1.82 2.66 -12.92
C SER A 87 -1.28 3.82 -13.79
N THR A 88 -0.94 4.97 -13.22
CA THR A 88 -0.44 6.12 -14.01
C THR A 88 1.09 6.14 -14.18
N MET A 89 1.78 5.07 -13.75
CA MET A 89 3.10 4.70 -14.28
C MET A 89 3.04 3.32 -14.94
N ARG A 90 2.01 3.09 -15.75
CA ARG A 90 2.11 2.11 -16.83
C ARG A 90 3.07 2.70 -17.87
N ASN A 91 4.37 2.58 -17.60
CA ASN A 91 5.40 2.57 -18.62
C ASN A 91 5.08 1.40 -19.54
N LYS A 92 4.19 1.64 -20.49
CA LYS A 92 3.84 0.73 -21.57
C LYS A 92 4.97 0.79 -22.57
N ASN A 93 6.19 0.42 -22.15
CA ASN A 93 7.23 0.02 -23.08
C ASN A 93 6.91 -1.42 -23.48
N ASP A 94 5.90 -1.55 -24.34
CA ASP A 94 5.67 -2.79 -25.07
C ASP A 94 6.77 -2.86 -26.14
N ARG A 95 7.84 -3.58 -25.81
CA ARG A 95 8.89 -3.90 -26.75
C ARG A 95 8.97 -5.41 -26.86
N MET A 96 8.30 -5.99 -27.86
CA MET A 96 8.88 -7.09 -28.64
C MET A 96 8.11 -7.33 -29.95
N THR A 97 8.72 -6.87 -31.04
CA THR A 97 9.01 -7.62 -32.29
C THR A 97 8.03 -8.69 -32.75
N ARG A 98 7.46 -8.50 -33.96
CA ARG A 98 7.39 -9.54 -35.03
C ARG A 98 6.92 -8.97 -36.37
N ALA A 99 7.36 -9.67 -37.41
CA ALA A 99 7.54 -9.25 -38.80
C ALA A 99 6.31 -9.39 -39.70
N ALA A 100 6.52 -8.99 -40.96
CA ALA A 100 5.80 -9.33 -42.20
C ALA A 100 4.58 -8.45 -42.50
N SER A 101 4.69 -7.52 -43.46
CA SER A 101 4.46 -7.77 -44.89
C SER A 101 3.07 -8.31 -45.17
N CYS A 102 2.19 -7.48 -45.70
CA CYS A 102 1.62 -7.76 -47.01
C CYS A 102 1.09 -6.48 -47.64
N ARG A 103 1.18 -6.53 -48.97
CA ARG A 103 1.20 -5.47 -49.96
C ARG A 103 -0.20 -4.98 -50.28
#